data_AF-A0A5N7ZB98-F1
#
_entry.id   AF-A0A5N7ZB98-F1
#
_cell.length_a   1.000
_cell.length_b   1.000
_cell.length_c   1.000
_cell.angle_alpha   90.00
_cell.angle_beta   90.00
_cell.angle_gamma   90.00
#
_symmetry.space_group_name_H-M   'P 1'
#
loop_
_entity.id
_entity.type
_entity.pdbx_description
1 polymer ?
#
loop_
_entity_poly.entity_id
_entity_poly.type
_entity_poly.pdbx_seq_one_letter_code
_entity_poly.pdbx_strand_id
1 'polypeptide(L)' 'MKKFLVHFSRLFVGVLFIISGLIKLNDPMGFSFKLEEYFAENVLNLPFFIPYALIIAVFVVVFEVVLGVA' A
#
# COMPACT_ATOMS: atom_id res chain seq x y z
N MET A 1 14.58 27.38 13.64
CA MET A 1 15.27 26.27 12.94
C MET A 1 14.50 24.95 12.94
N LYS A 2 13.96 24.45 14.06
CA LYS A 2 13.27 23.12 14.09
C LYS A 2 11.98 23.02 13.24
N LYS A 3 11.21 24.10 13.09
CA LYS A 3 9.91 24.08 12.37
C LYS A 3 10.03 23.88 10.86
N PHE A 4 11.12 24.36 10.24
CA PHE A 4 11.32 24.25 8.79
C PHE A 4 11.60 22.80 8.38
N LEU A 5 12.43 22.09 9.14
CA LEU A 5 12.73 20.68 8.91
C LEU A 5 11.48 19.80 9.06
N VAL A 6 10.62 20.11 10.03
CA VAL A 6 9.35 19.40 10.26
C VAL A 6 8.38 19.64 9.09
N HIS A 7 8.26 20.87 8.60
CA HIS A 7 7.42 21.15 7.42
C HIS A 7 7.95 20.50 6.14
N PHE A 8 9.27 20.51 5.94
CA PHE A 8 9.90 19.82 4.81
C PHE A 8 9.65 18.31 4.88
N SER A 9 9.86 17.68 6.03
CA SER A 9 9.57 16.26 6.23
C SER A 9 8.08 15.94 6.00
N ARG A 10 7.16 16.79 6.46
CA ARG A 10 5.72 16.62 6.20
C ARG A 10 5.39 16.68 4.70
N LEU A 11 5.94 17.67 3.99
CA LEU A 11 5.70 17.83 2.56
C LEU A 11 6.31 16.65 1.78
N PHE A 12 7.53 16.25 2.12
CA PHE A 12 8.25 15.18 1.46
C PHE A 12 7.57 13.82 1.68
N VAL A 13 7.20 13.50 2.92
CA VAL A 13 6.47 12.26 3.24
C VAL A 13 5.07 12.28 2.62
N GLY A 14 4.38 13.42 2.61
CA GLY A 14 3.08 13.56 1.95
C GLY A 14 3.16 13.30 0.44
N VAL A 15 4.16 13.87 -0.24
CA VAL A 15 4.38 13.62 -1.68
C VAL A 15 4.75 12.17 -1.95
N LEU A 16 5.63 11.56 -1.13
CA LEU A 16 5.94 10.13 -1.23
C LEU A 16 4.71 9.25 -1.04
N PHE A 17 3.81 9.62 -0.12
CA PHE A 17 2.55 8.92 0.10
C PHE A 17 1.61 9.02 -1.10
N ILE A 18 1.44 10.21 -1.68
CA ILE A 18 0.62 10.41 -2.88
C ILE A 18 1.19 9.60 -4.06
N ILE A 19 2.50 9.63 -4.27
CA ILE A 19 3.17 8.85 -5.32
C ILE A 19 3.01 7.34 -5.07
N SER A 20 3.15 6.87 -3.84
CA SER A 20 2.87 5.48 -3.44
C SER A 20 1.44 5.07 -3.78
N GLY A 21 0.46 5.90 -3.45
CA GLY A 21 -0.96 5.68 -3.77
C GLY A 21 -1.21 5.61 -5.28
N LEU A 22 -0.61 6.53 -6.05
CA LEU A 22 -0.76 6.57 -7.51
C LEU A 22 -0.17 5.33 -8.20
N ILE A 23 0.99 4.83 -7.75
CA ILE A 23 1.61 3.61 -8.30
C ILE A 23 0.75 2.37 -7.99
N LYS A 24 0.21 2.28 -6.77
CA LYS A 24 -0.66 1.18 -6.34
C LYS A 24 -2.02 1.19 -7.03
N LEU A 25 -2.56 2.37 -7.35
CA LEU A 25 -3.80 2.52 -8.10
C LEU A 25 -3.65 2.12 -9.57
N ASN A 26 -2.44 2.28 -10.13
CA ASN A 26 -2.13 1.91 -11.51
C ASN A 26 -1.99 0.39 -11.69
N ASP A 27 -1.75 -0.38 -10.61
CA ASP A 27 -1.65 -1.85 -10.68
C ASP A 27 -2.01 -2.58 -9.36
N PRO A 28 -3.29 -2.58 -8.93
CA PRO A 28 -3.74 -3.38 -7.80
C PRO A 28 -3.65 -4.89 -8.08
N MET A 29 -3.61 -5.30 -9.35
CA MET A 29 -3.42 -6.69 -9.78
C MET A 29 -1.99 -7.18 -9.52
N GLY A 30 -0.98 -6.36 -9.82
CA GLY A 30 0.42 -6.66 -9.50
C GLY A 30 0.65 -6.85 -8.00
N PHE A 31 -0.04 -6.04 -7.18
CA PHE A 31 0.01 -6.18 -5.73
C PHE A 31 -0.71 -7.44 -5.23
N SER A 32 -1.83 -7.84 -5.86
CA SER A 32 -2.52 -9.09 -5.50
C SER A 32 -1.67 -10.32 -5.77
N PHE A 33 -0.94 -10.39 -6.89
CA PHE A 33 -0.03 -11.50 -7.18
C PHE A 33 1.08 -11.63 -6.12
N LYS A 34 1.61 -10.50 -5.64
CA LYS A 34 2.55 -10.51 -4.52
C LYS A 34 1.92 -11.00 -3.23
N LEU A 35 0.69 -10.59 -2.93
CA LEU A 35 -0.04 -11.09 -1.76
C LEU A 35 -0.34 -12.59 -1.85
N GLU A 36 -0.67 -13.11 -3.03
CA GLU A 36 -0.85 -14.55 -3.25
C GLU A 36 0.44 -15.34 -2.98
N GLU A 37 1.60 -14.84 -3.43
CA GLU A 37 2.91 -15.42 -3.09
C GLU A 37 3.19 -15.40 -1.58
N TYR A 38 2.80 -14.32 -0.89
CA TYR A 38 2.94 -14.23 0.57
C TYR A 38 2.03 -15.20 1.32
N PHE A 39 0.81 -15.43 0.82
CA PHE A 39 -0.16 -16.35 1.43
C PHE A 39 0.11 -17.83 1.14
N ALA A 40 1.03 -18.13 0.21
CA ALA A 40 1.43 -19.49 -0.10
C ALA A 40 1.99 -20.25 1.13
N GLU A 41 1.88 -21.57 1.07
CA GLU A 41 2.31 -22.51 2.13
C GLU A 41 3.78 -22.35 2.53
N ASN A 42 4.62 -21.90 1.59
CA ASN A 42 6.06 -21.72 1.80
C ASN A 42 6.42 -20.43 2.55
N VAL A 43 5.47 -19.52 2.80
CA VAL A 43 5.75 -18.20 3.40
C VAL A 43 4.93 -17.98 4.66
N LEU A 44 3.65 -17.57 4.54
CA LEU A 44 2.76 -17.37 5.68
C LEU A 44 1.88 -18.59 5.99
N ASN A 45 1.80 -19.55 5.08
CA ASN A 45 0.94 -20.73 5.22
C ASN A 45 -0.53 -20.38 5.49
N LEU A 46 -1.05 -19.48 4.65
CA LEU A 46 -2.39 -18.91 4.74
C LEU A 46 -3.15 -19.03 3.40
N PRO A 47 -3.24 -20.23 2.80
CA PRO A 47 -3.80 -20.41 1.46
C PRO A 47 -5.28 -20.01 1.33
N PHE A 48 -6.00 -19.96 2.46
CA PHE A 48 -7.38 -19.47 2.51
C PHE A 48 -7.53 -18.01 2.05
N PHE A 49 -6.49 -17.19 2.18
CA PHE A 49 -6.52 -15.78 1.78
C PHE A 49 -6.13 -15.53 0.31
N ILE A 50 -5.63 -16.53 -0.40
CA ILE A 50 -5.29 -16.45 -1.84
C ILE A 50 -6.46 -15.94 -2.70
N PRO A 51 -7.68 -16.53 -2.65
CA PRO A 51 -8.80 -16.02 -3.46
C PRO A 51 -9.27 -14.61 -3.05
N TYR A 52 -8.92 -14.17 -1.84
CA TYR A 52 -9.23 -12.82 -1.34
C TYR A 52 -8.09 -11.83 -1.57
N ALA A 53 -6.93 -12.26 -2.09
CA ALA A 53 -5.74 -11.43 -2.22
C ALA A 53 -6.00 -10.17 -3.06
N LEU A 54 -6.82 -10.28 -4.12
CA LEU A 54 -7.24 -9.14 -4.92
C LEU A 54 -8.10 -8.14 -4.13
N ILE A 55 -9.06 -8.65 -3.35
CA ILE A 55 -9.94 -7.81 -2.54
C ILE A 55 -9.14 -7.12 -1.42
N ILE A 56 -8.23 -7.84 -0.79
CA ILE A 56 -7.32 -7.32 0.24
C ILE A 56 -6.38 -6.28 -0.38
N ALA A 57 -5.81 -6.55 -1.56
CA ALA A 57 -4.99 -5.60 -2.30
C ALA A 57 -5.74 -4.29 -2.52
N VAL A 58 -6.92 -4.35 -3.15
CA VAL A 58 -7.75 -3.19 -3.45
C VAL A 58 -8.16 -2.45 -2.17
N PHE A 59 -8.57 -3.16 -1.12
CA PHE A 59 -8.94 -2.56 0.15
C PHE A 59 -7.78 -1.80 0.80
N VAL A 60 -6.59 -2.39 0.84
CA VAL A 60 -5.38 -1.76 1.37
C VAL A 60 -4.99 -0.55 0.53
N VAL A 61 -5.07 -0.64 -0.80
CA VAL A 61 -4.79 0.50 -1.70
C VAL A 61 -5.77 1.65 -1.43
N VAL A 62 -7.07 1.37 -1.35
CA VAL A 62 -8.09 2.40 -1.08
C VAL A 62 -7.90 3.01 0.30
N PHE A 63 -7.64 2.20 1.32
CA PHE A 63 -7.39 2.68 2.68
C PHE A 63 -6.15 3.57 2.74
N GLU A 64 -5.08 3.19 2.04
CA GLU A 64 -3.84 3.98 1.95
C GLU A 64 -4.04 5.29 1.20
N VAL A 65 -4.85 5.33 0.14
CA VAL A 65 -5.17 6.58 -0.57
C VAL A 65 -6.03 7.48 0.32
N VAL A 66 -7.05 6.95 0.99
CA VAL A 66 -7.92 7.74 1.88
C VAL A 66 -7.14 8.29 3.07
N LEU A 67 -6.27 7.49 3.69
CA LEU A 67 -5.41 7.94 4.78
C LEU A 67 -4.26 8.84 4.32
N GLY A 68 -3.71 8.61 3.13
CA GLY A 68 -2.60 9.40 2.57
C GLY A 68 -3.01 10.77 2.06
N VAL A 69 -4.32 11.02 1.87
CA VAL A 69 -4.90 12.32 1.49
C VAL A 69 -5.23 13.18 2.73
N ALA A 70 -5.33 12.59 3.93
CA ALA A 70 -5.62 13.29 5.20
C ALA A 70 -4.35 13.76 5.94
#